data_AF-A0A117S4J0-F1
#
_entry.id   AF-A0A117S4J0-F1
#
_cell.length_a   1.000
_cell.length_b   1.000
_cell.length_c   1.000
_cell.angle_alpha   90.00
_cell.angle_beta   90.00
_cell.angle_gamma   90.00
#
_symmetry.space_group_name_H-M   'P 1'
#
loop_
_entity.id
_entity.type
_entity.pdbx_description
1 polymer ?
#
loop_
_entity_poly.entity_id
_entity_poly.type
_entity_poly.pdbx_seq_one_letter_code
_entity_poly.pdbx_strand_id
1 'polypeptide(L)'
;MNKLTKIILMIFSIVIIAFIAYSLLGNNAIATSNKNQEPISERTYPLTQLQQDFKQFQDTIEKKHPKVYTNQEELSKLYKDQYSLLRDNMSELEFYRILSPIMAKVNCGHSNITLSKEYETYIRESGNVIPLDMKVIDDKIYILKDMSGEGIPAGSEILTINGYTSKDIISTFLENLASDGSILSRKYEVINLQFNDLFYTLIDNADKFEITYQEPQELQVNQKTLVAIPVTKIRDRKEELISLNIYMDMNAWAEAPSKEINQNYAVLNVNSFMSNQKLFKKNIDEFFIEVADKKIQNLIVDFRGNWGGAPKGSVLLYSYLLEQPERYFTDDAPIFFFNYKKPIKPAENKFDGNVYFLVNGTCFSTTGHLVSLLKHHNIGTIIGEETGGSFLCSGNARNYTLKNTQLRLYCSQDTYEVVTSGATPGKGVIPDYEVKPTIDDYLTGNDPVKDFAIELISNKNSEAEADNHQNSLYINQTYNFNLLFPESWEGKYYITEVEPTRIDICHINDIEDERIARLFTLHVFSNNHDFEERYNSLQETIPMKKIYEDTDLIVAVTYPSDIAYVHSEQKYLEEYNGMLGDIPEILSSIQRSF
;
A
#
# COMPACT_ATOMS: atom_id res chain seq x y z
N MET A 1 29.46 58.69 -17.02
CA MET A 1 28.68 57.73 -17.82
C MET A 1 28.80 58.09 -19.29
N ASN A 2 29.34 57.19 -20.13
CA ASN A 2 29.60 57.50 -21.54
C ASN A 2 28.28 57.54 -22.34
N LYS A 3 28.31 58.12 -23.55
CA LYS A 3 27.12 58.32 -24.40
C LYS A 3 26.42 56.99 -24.73
N LEU A 4 27.18 55.90 -24.84
CA LEU A 4 26.68 54.55 -25.07
C LEU A 4 25.92 54.00 -23.86
N THR A 5 26.41 54.21 -22.64
CA THR A 5 25.73 53.79 -21.40
C THR A 5 24.39 54.51 -21.21
N LYS A 6 24.30 55.80 -21.58
CA LYS A 6 23.04 56.55 -21.55
C LYS A 6 22.02 56.01 -22.56
N ILE A 7 22.47 55.63 -23.77
CA ILE A 7 21.61 55.05 -24.80
C ILE A 7 21.10 53.67 -24.36
N ILE A 8 21.97 52.83 -23.80
CA ILE A 8 21.60 51.49 -23.31
C ILE A 8 20.57 51.59 -22.18
N LEU A 9 20.78 52.48 -21.20
CA LEU A 9 19.82 52.69 -20.11
C LEU A 9 18.49 53.26 -20.63
N MET A 10 18.51 54.16 -21.61
CA MET A 10 17.29 54.68 -22.21
C MET A 10 16.49 53.60 -22.94
N ILE A 11 17.15 52.71 -23.69
CA ILE A 11 16.52 51.57 -24.35
C ILE A 11 15.93 50.61 -23.32
N PHE A 12 16.66 50.31 -22.24
CA PHE A 12 16.18 49.46 -21.15
C PHE A 12 14.93 50.04 -20.48
N SER A 13 14.90 51.34 -20.21
CA SER A 13 13.74 52.02 -19.63
C SER A 13 12.52 51.97 -20.57
N ILE A 14 12.71 52.14 -21.88
CA ILE A 14 11.62 52.06 -22.87
C ILE A 14 11.05 50.64 -22.95
N VAL A 15 11.91 49.61 -22.90
CA VAL A 15 11.47 48.20 -22.90
C VAL A 15 10.71 47.86 -21.63
N ILE A 16 11.15 48.34 -20.46
CA ILE A 16 10.45 48.13 -19.19
C ILE A 16 9.09 48.85 -19.20
N ILE A 17 9.02 50.08 -19.70
CA ILE A 17 7.75 50.83 -19.79
C ILE A 17 6.80 50.13 -20.78
N ALA A 18 7.30 49.63 -21.92
CA ALA A 18 6.50 48.87 -22.87
C ALA A 18 6.01 47.53 -22.28
N PHE A 19 6.83 46.85 -21.46
CA PHE A 19 6.45 45.62 -20.77
C PHE A 19 5.40 45.86 -19.67
N ILE A 20 5.53 46.95 -18.92
CA ILE A 20 4.54 47.38 -17.91
C ILE A 20 3.23 47.83 -18.58
N ALA A 21 3.29 48.54 -19.71
CA ALA A 21 2.11 48.90 -20.48
C ALA A 21 1.42 47.67 -21.09
N TYR A 22 2.18 46.68 -21.58
CA TYR A 22 1.65 45.41 -22.08
C TYR A 22 0.99 44.59 -20.97
N SER A 23 1.57 44.53 -19.76
CA SER A 23 0.95 43.82 -18.63
C SER A 23 -0.29 44.53 -18.07
N LEU A 24 -0.31 45.87 -18.08
CA LEU A 24 -1.48 46.66 -17.67
C LEU A 24 -2.63 46.65 -18.69
N LEU A 25 -2.31 46.57 -20.00
CA LEU A 25 -3.32 46.44 -21.07
C LEU A 25 -3.81 45.00 -21.24
N GLY A 26 -2.94 44.00 -21.00
CA GLY A 26 -3.30 42.58 -21.05
C GLY A 26 -4.23 42.13 -19.92
N ASN A 27 -4.15 42.75 -18.74
CA ASN A 27 -5.01 42.41 -17.60
C ASN A 27 -6.38 43.11 -17.61
N ASN A 28 -6.53 44.24 -18.32
CA ASN A 28 -7.81 44.97 -18.36
C ASN A 28 -8.67 44.64 -19.60
N ALA A 29 -8.14 43.93 -20.59
CA ALA A 29 -8.90 43.53 -21.78
C ALA A 29 -9.61 42.16 -21.66
N ILE A 30 -9.34 41.39 -20.59
CA ILE A 30 -9.97 40.07 -20.35
C ILE A 30 -11.16 40.18 -19.37
N ALA A 31 -11.33 41.30 -18.67
CA ALA A 31 -12.34 41.45 -17.62
C ALA A 31 -13.68 42.05 -18.07
N THR A 32 -13.96 42.18 -19.38
CA THR A 32 -15.17 42.88 -19.87
C THR A 32 -16.03 42.12 -20.91
N SER A 33 -15.96 40.78 -20.99
CA SER A 33 -16.82 40.03 -21.95
C SER A 33 -17.92 39.11 -21.37
N ASN A 34 -17.95 38.78 -20.07
CA ASN A 34 -18.90 37.77 -19.58
C ASN A 34 -19.91 38.31 -18.54
N LYS A 35 -20.82 39.20 -18.96
CA LYS A 35 -22.02 39.54 -18.15
C LYS A 35 -23.33 38.96 -18.70
N ASN A 36 -23.29 38.25 -19.84
CA ASN A 36 -24.48 37.71 -20.53
C ASN A 36 -24.40 36.19 -20.83
N GLN A 37 -23.52 35.43 -20.16
CA GLN A 37 -23.53 33.97 -20.30
C GLN A 37 -24.51 33.37 -19.27
N GLU A 38 -25.36 32.46 -19.70
CA GLU A 38 -26.23 31.66 -18.82
C GLU A 38 -25.39 30.96 -17.74
N PRO A 39 -25.95 30.76 -16.53
CA PRO A 39 -25.30 30.02 -15.46
C PRO A 39 -24.81 28.66 -15.97
N ILE A 40 -23.60 28.24 -15.56
CA ILE A 40 -23.00 26.99 -16.05
C ILE A 40 -23.87 25.75 -15.75
N SER A 41 -24.69 25.80 -14.70
CA SER A 41 -25.66 24.75 -14.34
C SER A 41 -26.86 24.64 -15.28
N GLU A 42 -27.16 25.70 -16.04
CA GLU A 42 -28.29 25.77 -16.98
C GLU A 42 -27.82 25.73 -18.44
N ARG A 43 -26.52 25.95 -18.67
CA ARG A 43 -25.92 26.00 -20.00
C ARG A 43 -26.06 24.66 -20.73
N THR A 44 -26.57 24.73 -21.95
CA THR A 44 -26.62 23.58 -22.87
C THR A 44 -25.85 23.86 -24.16
N TYR A 45 -25.48 22.78 -24.85
CA TYR A 45 -24.65 22.84 -26.06
C TYR A 45 -25.39 22.24 -27.26
N PRO A 46 -25.31 22.89 -28.44
CA PRO A 46 -25.85 22.32 -29.67
C PRO A 46 -25.16 21.02 -30.06
N LEU A 47 -25.90 20.08 -30.66
CA LEU A 47 -25.38 18.79 -31.10
C LEU A 47 -24.09 18.90 -31.92
N THR A 48 -24.00 19.89 -32.81
CA THR A 48 -22.81 20.09 -33.67
C THR A 48 -21.55 20.42 -32.87
N GLN A 49 -21.67 21.15 -31.75
CA GLN A 49 -20.55 21.44 -30.85
C GLN A 49 -20.13 20.19 -30.07
N LEU A 50 -21.09 19.41 -29.58
CA LEU A 50 -20.82 18.14 -28.89
C LEU A 50 -20.12 17.13 -29.80
N GLN A 51 -20.54 17.03 -31.07
CA GLN A 51 -19.88 16.17 -32.05
C GLN A 51 -18.43 16.60 -32.34
N GLN A 52 -18.16 17.91 -32.38
CA GLN A 52 -16.81 18.44 -32.55
C GLN A 52 -15.92 18.12 -31.36
N ASP A 53 -16.43 18.32 -30.14
CA ASP A 53 -15.72 18.03 -28.90
C ASP A 53 -15.47 16.53 -28.73
N PHE A 54 -16.46 15.68 -29.05
CA PHE A 54 -16.28 14.23 -29.06
C PHE A 54 -15.18 13.81 -30.03
N LYS A 55 -15.17 14.37 -31.24
CA LYS A 55 -14.12 14.08 -32.22
C LYS A 55 -12.73 14.53 -31.75
N GLN A 56 -12.64 15.69 -31.10
CA GLN A 56 -11.39 16.17 -30.51
C GLN A 56 -10.91 15.24 -29.38
N PHE A 57 -11.81 14.83 -28.49
CA PHE A 57 -11.54 13.89 -27.41
C PHE A 57 -11.01 12.55 -27.96
N GLN A 58 -11.74 11.95 -28.90
CA GLN A 58 -11.35 10.71 -29.56
C GLN A 58 -9.99 10.86 -30.27
N ASP A 59 -9.79 11.92 -31.07
CA ASP A 59 -8.53 12.13 -31.78
C ASP A 59 -7.34 12.32 -30.84
N THR A 60 -7.56 12.93 -29.68
CA THR A 60 -6.51 13.12 -28.69
C THR A 60 -6.08 11.77 -28.13
N ILE A 61 -7.01 10.95 -27.67
CA ILE A 61 -6.70 9.59 -27.19
C ILE A 61 -6.04 8.78 -28.30
N GLU A 62 -6.62 8.76 -29.49
CA GLU A 62 -6.14 7.91 -30.58
C GLU A 62 -4.72 8.25 -31.05
N LYS A 63 -4.38 9.54 -31.11
CA LYS A 63 -3.11 10.01 -31.67
C LYS A 63 -2.02 10.22 -30.63
N LYS A 64 -2.37 10.33 -29.35
CA LYS A 64 -1.43 10.76 -28.28
C LYS A 64 -1.28 9.76 -27.15
N HIS A 65 -2.30 8.96 -26.85
CA HIS A 65 -2.26 8.03 -25.73
C HIS A 65 -1.53 6.73 -26.10
N PRO A 66 -0.65 6.18 -25.23
CA PRO A 66 0.08 4.94 -25.51
C PRO A 66 -0.81 3.69 -25.49
N LYS A 67 -1.95 3.73 -24.79
CA LYS A 67 -2.99 2.67 -24.78
C LYS A 67 -2.47 1.29 -24.35
N VAL A 68 -1.54 1.27 -23.40
CA VAL A 68 -0.82 0.08 -22.91
C VAL A 68 -1.76 -1.06 -22.49
N TYR A 69 -2.87 -0.72 -21.82
CA TYR A 69 -3.83 -1.68 -21.26
C TYR A 69 -5.17 -1.73 -22.01
N THR A 70 -5.26 -1.04 -23.13
CA THR A 70 -6.53 -0.81 -23.82
C THR A 70 -6.84 -1.95 -24.78
N ASN A 71 -8.04 -2.53 -24.66
CA ASN A 71 -8.60 -3.35 -25.73
C ASN A 71 -9.14 -2.43 -26.84
N GLN A 72 -8.45 -2.40 -27.99
CA GLN A 72 -8.77 -1.49 -29.09
C GLN A 72 -10.13 -1.77 -29.76
N GLU A 73 -10.56 -3.03 -29.81
CA GLU A 73 -11.84 -3.40 -30.40
C GLU A 73 -12.99 -2.92 -29.50
N GLU A 74 -12.88 -3.19 -28.20
CA GLU A 74 -13.86 -2.73 -27.22
C GLU A 74 -13.93 -1.20 -27.17
N LEU A 75 -12.78 -0.52 -27.18
CA LEU A 75 -12.74 0.94 -27.21
C LEU A 75 -13.36 1.51 -28.49
N SER A 76 -13.05 0.90 -29.65
CA SER A 76 -13.62 1.31 -30.95
C SER A 76 -15.13 1.15 -31.01
N LYS A 77 -15.66 0.07 -30.42
CA LYS A 77 -17.09 -0.15 -30.27
C LYS A 77 -17.70 0.91 -29.35
N LEU A 78 -17.10 1.13 -28.19
CA LEU A 78 -17.60 2.08 -27.20
C LEU A 78 -17.64 3.52 -27.74
N TYR A 79 -16.66 3.92 -28.57
CA TYR A 79 -16.73 5.21 -29.27
C TYR A 79 -17.99 5.36 -30.12
N LYS A 80 -18.38 4.32 -30.87
CA LYS A 80 -19.57 4.36 -31.74
C LYS A 80 -20.85 4.40 -30.91
N ASP A 81 -20.92 3.55 -29.89
CA ASP A 81 -22.08 3.43 -29.02
C ASP A 81 -22.31 4.77 -28.29
N GLN A 82 -21.28 5.35 -27.68
CA GLN A 82 -21.37 6.63 -26.97
C GLN A 82 -21.61 7.82 -27.89
N TYR A 83 -21.02 7.85 -29.09
CA TYR A 83 -21.30 8.89 -30.07
C TYR A 83 -22.77 8.91 -30.51
N SER A 84 -23.43 7.75 -30.57
CA SER A 84 -24.83 7.64 -30.96
C SER A 84 -25.81 8.23 -29.94
N LEU A 85 -25.36 8.42 -28.69
CA LEU A 85 -26.16 8.99 -27.61
C LEU A 85 -26.21 10.53 -27.65
N LEU A 86 -25.36 11.18 -28.44
CA LEU A 86 -25.31 12.63 -28.54
C LEU A 86 -26.63 13.19 -29.08
N ARG A 87 -27.18 14.17 -28.36
CA ARG A 87 -28.41 14.89 -28.75
C ARG A 87 -28.24 16.38 -28.58
N ASP A 88 -29.19 17.13 -29.15
CA ASP A 88 -29.22 18.58 -29.00
C ASP A 88 -29.53 18.99 -27.55
N ASN A 89 -29.07 20.17 -27.14
CA ASN A 89 -29.28 20.74 -25.82
C ASN A 89 -28.82 19.85 -24.66
N MET A 90 -27.69 19.13 -24.80
CA MET A 90 -27.08 18.47 -23.63
C MET A 90 -26.36 19.48 -22.75
N SER A 91 -26.42 19.28 -21.44
CA SER A 91 -25.57 20.00 -20.48
C SER A 91 -24.12 19.48 -20.48
N GLU A 92 -23.24 20.21 -19.80
CA GLU A 92 -21.86 19.75 -19.60
C GLU A 92 -21.80 18.40 -18.84
N LEU A 93 -22.63 18.21 -17.81
CA LEU A 93 -22.69 16.95 -17.04
C LEU A 93 -23.18 15.79 -17.91
N GLU A 94 -24.21 16.02 -18.73
CA GLU A 94 -24.72 14.98 -19.63
C GLU A 94 -23.65 14.56 -20.63
N PHE A 95 -22.94 15.51 -21.23
CA PHE A 95 -21.84 15.19 -22.15
C PHE A 95 -20.64 14.53 -21.44
N TYR A 96 -20.31 14.96 -20.22
CA TYR A 96 -19.30 14.31 -19.39
C TYR A 96 -19.62 12.83 -19.17
N ARG A 97 -20.88 12.49 -18.84
CA ARG A 97 -21.36 11.10 -18.65
C ARG A 97 -21.30 10.25 -19.93
N ILE A 98 -21.28 10.86 -21.12
CA ILE A 98 -21.03 10.16 -22.39
C ILE A 98 -19.54 9.84 -22.57
N LEU A 99 -18.65 10.72 -22.12
CA LEU A 99 -17.20 10.57 -22.31
C LEU A 99 -16.52 9.72 -21.22
N SER A 100 -17.00 9.76 -19.98
CA SER A 100 -16.36 9.09 -18.84
C SER A 100 -16.21 7.57 -19.01
N PRO A 101 -17.19 6.80 -19.55
CA PRO A 101 -17.01 5.37 -19.78
C PRO A 101 -15.90 5.07 -20.78
N ILE A 102 -15.76 5.91 -21.81
CA ILE A 102 -14.67 5.77 -22.80
C ILE A 102 -13.32 5.95 -22.11
N MET A 103 -13.22 6.97 -21.27
CA MET A 103 -11.98 7.25 -20.54
C MET A 103 -11.62 6.11 -19.58
N ALA A 104 -12.60 5.58 -18.84
CA ALA A 104 -12.41 4.40 -18.02
C ALA A 104 -11.90 3.20 -18.83
N LYS A 105 -12.43 3.00 -20.05
CA LYS A 105 -12.08 1.88 -20.93
C LYS A 105 -10.71 2.00 -21.62
N VAL A 106 -10.08 3.17 -21.56
CA VAL A 106 -8.65 3.29 -21.89
C VAL A 106 -7.80 2.48 -20.90
N ASN A 107 -8.32 2.17 -19.70
CA ASN A 107 -7.64 1.40 -18.67
C ASN A 107 -6.29 2.03 -18.26
N CYS A 108 -6.27 3.34 -18.06
CA CYS A 108 -5.08 4.09 -17.67
C CYS A 108 -5.38 4.96 -16.45
N GLY A 109 -4.72 4.66 -15.32
CA GLY A 109 -4.89 5.39 -14.07
C GLY A 109 -4.29 6.81 -14.06
N HIS A 110 -3.55 7.18 -15.10
CA HIS A 110 -2.95 8.51 -15.33
C HIS A 110 -3.66 9.31 -16.45
N SER A 111 -4.83 8.85 -16.90
CA SER A 111 -5.64 9.56 -17.89
C SER A 111 -7.07 9.67 -17.40
N ASN A 112 -7.62 10.88 -17.43
CA ASN A 112 -8.95 11.18 -16.93
C ASN A 112 -9.58 12.31 -17.73
N ILE A 113 -10.92 12.34 -17.75
CA ILE A 113 -11.71 13.45 -18.27
C ILE A 113 -12.35 14.15 -17.07
N THR A 114 -12.38 15.48 -17.09
CA THR A 114 -12.88 16.28 -15.98
C THR A 114 -13.78 17.38 -16.49
N LEU A 115 -14.66 17.85 -15.63
CA LEU A 115 -15.48 19.02 -15.90
C LEU A 115 -14.63 20.26 -16.18
N SER A 116 -15.23 21.22 -16.85
CA SER A 116 -14.67 22.54 -17.10
C SER A 116 -14.31 23.21 -15.77
N LYS A 117 -13.32 24.11 -15.81
CA LYS A 117 -12.89 24.81 -14.58
C LYS A 117 -14.01 25.67 -14.00
N GLU A 118 -14.90 26.16 -14.86
CA GLU A 118 -16.10 26.91 -14.49
C GLU A 118 -17.08 26.02 -13.71
N TYR A 119 -17.42 24.85 -14.25
CA TYR A 119 -18.34 23.92 -13.58
C TYR A 119 -17.76 23.37 -12.27
N GLU A 120 -16.47 23.02 -12.26
CA GLU A 120 -15.74 22.60 -11.05
C GLU A 120 -15.85 23.67 -9.94
N THR A 121 -15.73 24.94 -10.32
CA THR A 121 -15.85 26.08 -9.41
C THR A 121 -17.28 26.26 -8.91
N TYR A 122 -18.26 26.14 -9.80
CA TYR A 122 -19.67 26.17 -9.44
C TYR A 122 -20.03 25.08 -8.40
N ILE A 123 -19.62 23.83 -8.62
CA ILE A 123 -19.84 22.74 -7.66
C ILE A 123 -19.17 23.09 -6.33
N ARG A 124 -17.90 23.53 -6.34
CA ARG A 124 -17.16 23.85 -5.11
C ARG A 124 -17.81 24.95 -4.29
N GLU A 125 -18.39 25.96 -4.94
CA GLU A 125 -18.91 27.15 -4.25
C GLU A 125 -20.39 27.04 -3.90
N SER A 126 -21.15 26.28 -4.69
CA SER A 126 -22.61 26.27 -4.61
C SER A 126 -23.27 24.90 -4.86
N GLY A 127 -22.48 23.87 -5.15
CA GLY A 127 -23.00 22.52 -5.35
C GLY A 127 -23.63 21.96 -4.08
N ASN A 128 -24.84 21.44 -4.21
CA ASN A 128 -25.56 20.74 -3.15
C ASN A 128 -25.26 19.24 -3.26
N VAL A 129 -24.82 18.63 -2.17
CA VAL A 129 -24.42 17.22 -2.10
C VAL A 129 -25.18 16.49 -1.01
N ILE A 130 -25.18 15.16 -1.10
CA ILE A 130 -25.75 14.30 -0.06
C ILE A 130 -25.02 14.53 1.28
N PRO A 131 -25.75 14.80 2.38
CA PRO A 131 -25.16 15.15 3.67
C PRO A 131 -24.68 13.92 4.47
N LEU A 132 -24.04 12.96 3.81
CA LEU A 132 -23.50 11.75 4.43
C LEU A 132 -22.02 11.60 4.08
N ASP A 133 -21.22 11.19 5.06
CA ASP A 133 -19.89 10.66 4.84
C ASP A 133 -20.01 9.14 4.70
N MET A 134 -19.50 8.60 3.60
CA MET A 134 -19.79 7.25 3.16
C MET A 134 -18.52 6.52 2.75
N LYS A 135 -18.53 5.21 2.98
CA LYS A 135 -17.45 4.33 2.57
C LYS A 135 -17.98 3.05 1.95
N VAL A 136 -17.40 2.66 0.83
CA VAL A 136 -17.59 1.37 0.18
C VAL A 136 -16.59 0.36 0.74
N ILE A 137 -17.12 -0.74 1.27
CA ILE A 137 -16.38 -1.90 1.77
C ILE A 137 -17.11 -3.15 1.25
N ASP A 138 -16.40 -4.07 0.60
CA ASP A 138 -16.96 -5.32 0.06
C ASP A 138 -18.27 -5.13 -0.73
N ASP A 139 -18.28 -4.17 -1.67
CA ASP A 139 -19.43 -3.80 -2.51
C ASP A 139 -20.68 -3.31 -1.76
N LYS A 140 -20.51 -2.87 -0.52
CA LYS A 140 -21.56 -2.26 0.30
C LYS A 140 -21.20 -0.84 0.67
N ILE A 141 -22.21 0.03 0.72
CA ILE A 141 -22.04 1.44 1.08
C ILE A 141 -22.42 1.61 2.54
N TYR A 142 -21.47 2.01 3.38
CA TYR A 142 -21.68 2.26 4.80
C TYR A 142 -21.61 3.76 5.11
N ILE A 143 -22.40 4.19 6.10
CA ILE A 143 -22.38 5.57 6.60
C ILE A 143 -21.34 5.68 7.71
N LEU A 144 -20.33 6.53 7.54
CA LEU A 144 -19.38 6.86 8.60
C LEU A 144 -19.92 7.99 9.49
N LYS A 145 -20.59 8.98 8.89
CA LYS A 145 -21.10 10.14 9.60
C LYS A 145 -22.34 10.74 8.92
N ASP A 146 -23.33 11.06 9.75
CA ASP A 146 -24.49 11.86 9.35
C ASP A 146 -24.21 13.36 9.58
N MET A 147 -24.33 14.16 8.51
CA MET A 147 -24.21 15.62 8.53
C MET A 147 -25.53 16.34 8.23
N SER A 148 -26.63 15.60 8.04
CA SER A 148 -27.95 16.13 7.77
C SER A 148 -28.67 16.57 9.04
N GLY A 149 -28.32 15.96 10.18
CA GLY A 149 -29.02 16.13 11.46
C GLY A 149 -30.25 15.26 11.62
N GLU A 150 -30.46 14.28 10.72
CA GLU A 150 -31.60 13.35 10.80
C GLU A 150 -31.33 12.16 11.74
N GLY A 151 -30.09 12.02 12.23
CA GLY A 151 -29.71 11.03 13.25
C GLY A 151 -29.56 9.62 12.70
N ILE A 152 -29.04 9.46 11.48
CA ILE A 152 -28.72 8.12 10.95
C ILE A 152 -27.49 7.57 11.70
N PRO A 153 -27.57 6.38 12.33
CA PRO A 153 -26.44 5.80 13.04
C PRO A 153 -25.25 5.50 12.12
N ALA A 154 -24.04 5.79 12.60
CA ALA A 154 -22.80 5.37 11.94
C ALA A 154 -22.73 3.84 11.88
N GLY A 155 -22.15 3.30 10.80
CA GLY A 155 -22.12 1.87 10.49
C GLY A 155 -23.35 1.37 9.74
N SER A 156 -24.39 2.19 9.55
CA SER A 156 -25.58 1.80 8.77
C SER A 156 -25.21 1.50 7.30
N GLU A 157 -25.76 0.42 6.75
CA GLU A 157 -25.63 0.05 5.34
C GLU A 157 -26.70 0.77 4.52
N ILE A 158 -26.29 1.54 3.51
CA ILE A 158 -27.20 2.11 2.52
C ILE A 158 -27.62 1.01 1.55
N LEU A 159 -28.92 0.92 1.29
CA LEU A 159 -29.51 0.02 0.31
C LEU A 159 -29.88 0.76 -0.98
N THR A 160 -30.47 1.96 -0.85
CA THR A 160 -30.78 2.82 -1.99
C THR A 160 -30.65 4.30 -1.69
N ILE A 161 -30.31 5.10 -2.71
CA ILE A 161 -30.36 6.56 -2.71
C ILE A 161 -31.21 6.99 -3.91
N ASN A 162 -32.30 7.71 -3.71
CA ASN A 162 -33.23 8.14 -4.77
C ASN A 162 -33.69 6.99 -5.69
N GLY A 163 -33.86 5.79 -5.12
CA GLY A 163 -34.24 4.58 -5.85
C GLY A 163 -33.11 3.88 -6.60
N TYR A 164 -31.90 4.44 -6.68
CA TYR A 164 -30.71 3.75 -7.17
C TYR A 164 -30.20 2.79 -6.09
N THR A 165 -30.01 1.51 -6.44
CA THR A 165 -29.46 0.55 -5.48
C THR A 165 -27.97 0.81 -5.25
N SER A 166 -27.45 0.43 -4.09
CA SER A 166 -26.02 0.53 -3.79
C SER A 166 -25.15 -0.16 -4.84
N LYS A 167 -25.63 -1.29 -5.37
CA LYS A 167 -24.98 -1.99 -6.48
C LYS A 167 -24.94 -1.16 -7.76
N ASP A 168 -26.04 -0.52 -8.14
CA ASP A 168 -26.10 0.32 -9.36
C ASP A 168 -25.19 1.55 -9.21
N ILE A 169 -25.14 2.13 -8.01
CA ILE A 169 -24.27 3.27 -7.68
C ILE A 169 -22.80 2.87 -7.85
N ILE A 170 -22.38 1.77 -7.20
CA ILE A 170 -21.00 1.27 -7.26
C ILE A 170 -20.64 0.88 -8.70
N SER A 171 -21.51 0.17 -9.43
CA SER A 171 -21.28 -0.20 -10.83
C SER A 171 -21.08 1.04 -11.70
N THR A 172 -21.93 2.06 -11.53
CA THR A 172 -21.81 3.32 -12.26
C THR A 172 -20.45 3.98 -12.00
N PHE A 173 -19.97 4.00 -10.75
CA PHE A 173 -18.65 4.55 -10.45
C PHE A 173 -17.53 3.73 -11.09
N LEU A 174 -17.55 2.40 -10.93
CA LEU A 174 -16.51 1.51 -11.46
C LEU A 174 -16.42 1.55 -13.00
N GLU A 175 -17.54 1.72 -13.69
CA GLU A 175 -17.63 1.85 -15.15
C GLU A 175 -17.13 3.20 -15.67
N ASN A 176 -17.09 4.23 -14.83
CA ASN A 176 -16.71 5.60 -15.21
C ASN A 176 -15.35 6.04 -14.66
N LEU A 177 -14.75 5.27 -13.75
CA LEU A 177 -13.42 5.52 -13.21
C LEU A 177 -12.33 4.74 -13.96
N ALA A 178 -11.22 5.42 -14.25
CA ALA A 178 -10.04 4.82 -14.86
C ALA A 178 -9.07 4.28 -13.79
N SER A 179 -8.47 3.13 -14.08
CA SER A 179 -7.33 2.56 -13.35
C SER A 179 -6.40 1.88 -14.34
N ASP A 180 -5.16 1.56 -13.94
CA ASP A 180 -4.27 0.79 -14.79
C ASP A 180 -4.82 -0.62 -14.97
N GLY A 181 -5.04 -1.03 -16.22
CA GLY A 181 -5.59 -2.35 -16.53
C GLY A 181 -6.93 -2.61 -15.87
N SER A 182 -6.96 -3.59 -14.97
CA SER A 182 -8.17 -4.08 -14.30
C SER A 182 -8.09 -3.96 -12.77
N ILE A 183 -7.23 -3.07 -12.27
CA ILE A 183 -6.99 -2.89 -10.83
C ILE A 183 -8.22 -2.21 -10.21
N LEU A 184 -8.97 -2.95 -9.39
CA LEU A 184 -10.19 -2.46 -8.76
C LEU A 184 -9.90 -1.75 -7.44
N SER A 185 -8.90 -2.18 -6.67
CA SER A 185 -8.55 -1.57 -5.38
C SER A 185 -8.37 -0.05 -5.50
N ARG A 186 -7.66 0.41 -6.55
CA ARG A 186 -7.55 1.83 -6.89
C ARG A 186 -8.89 2.53 -7.09
N LYS A 187 -9.82 1.89 -7.80
CA LYS A 187 -11.13 2.48 -8.07
C LYS A 187 -11.93 2.62 -6.78
N TYR A 188 -11.91 1.60 -5.91
CA TYR A 188 -12.57 1.69 -4.60
C TYR A 188 -11.96 2.80 -3.72
N GLU A 189 -10.64 2.98 -3.74
CA GLU A 189 -10.02 4.10 -3.00
C GLU A 189 -10.47 5.47 -3.54
N VAL A 190 -10.54 5.64 -4.86
CA VAL A 190 -11.08 6.87 -5.46
C VAL A 190 -12.56 7.05 -5.09
N ILE A 191 -13.37 5.98 -5.12
CA ILE A 191 -14.78 6.02 -4.72
C ILE A 191 -14.91 6.48 -3.27
N ASN A 192 -14.13 5.91 -2.36
CA ASN A 192 -14.18 6.22 -0.94
C ASN A 192 -13.76 7.66 -0.64
N LEU A 193 -12.78 8.19 -1.38
CA LEU A 193 -12.34 9.58 -1.22
C LEU A 193 -13.28 10.60 -1.88
N GLN A 194 -14.03 10.20 -2.90
CA GLN A 194 -14.77 11.12 -3.77
C GLN A 194 -16.25 10.78 -3.92
N PHE A 195 -16.83 9.98 -3.01
CA PHE A 195 -18.18 9.43 -3.16
C PHE A 195 -19.19 10.52 -3.51
N ASN A 196 -19.24 11.61 -2.74
CA ASN A 196 -20.21 12.69 -2.92
C ASN A 196 -20.03 13.41 -4.27
N ASP A 197 -18.78 13.60 -4.72
CA ASP A 197 -18.50 14.21 -6.02
C ASP A 197 -18.87 13.29 -7.18
N LEU A 198 -18.58 11.99 -7.06
CA LEU A 198 -18.94 10.98 -8.06
C LEU A 198 -20.44 10.82 -8.16
N PHE A 199 -21.14 10.77 -7.02
CA PHE A 199 -22.59 10.70 -6.98
C PHE A 199 -23.21 11.92 -7.66
N TYR A 200 -22.76 13.13 -7.31
CA TYR A 200 -23.20 14.39 -7.93
C TYR A 200 -22.99 14.39 -9.45
N THR A 201 -21.80 14.00 -9.89
CA THR A 201 -21.39 14.14 -11.29
C THR A 201 -21.93 13.04 -12.20
N LEU A 202 -22.07 11.80 -11.70
CA LEU A 202 -22.45 10.64 -12.51
C LEU A 202 -23.90 10.19 -12.33
N ILE A 203 -24.50 10.46 -11.18
CA ILE A 203 -25.81 9.89 -10.82
C ILE A 203 -26.83 11.00 -10.65
N ASP A 204 -26.81 11.70 -9.52
CA ASP A 204 -27.87 12.61 -9.12
C ASP A 204 -27.33 13.77 -8.26
N ASN A 205 -27.86 14.96 -8.50
CA ASN A 205 -27.53 16.22 -7.83
C ASN A 205 -28.79 16.95 -7.32
N ALA A 206 -29.83 16.18 -6.97
CA ALA A 206 -31.08 16.68 -6.41
C ALA A 206 -30.92 17.49 -5.11
N ASP A 207 -31.90 18.34 -4.81
CA ASP A 207 -31.96 19.10 -3.55
C ASP A 207 -32.38 18.26 -2.33
N LYS A 208 -32.88 17.04 -2.56
CA LYS A 208 -33.30 16.08 -1.54
C LYS A 208 -32.93 14.66 -1.94
N PHE A 209 -32.59 13.85 -0.95
CA PHE A 209 -32.22 12.46 -1.13
C PHE A 209 -33.09 11.54 -0.28
N GLU A 210 -33.82 10.63 -0.91
CA GLU A 210 -34.53 9.54 -0.24
C GLU A 210 -33.55 8.38 -0.03
N ILE A 211 -33.23 8.10 1.23
CA ILE A 211 -32.28 7.05 1.62
C ILE A 211 -33.04 5.91 2.26
N THR A 212 -32.77 4.71 1.77
CA THR A 212 -33.17 3.46 2.44
C THR A 212 -31.92 2.80 2.99
N TYR A 213 -31.92 2.48 4.28
CA TYR A 213 -30.75 1.97 4.99
C TYR A 213 -31.11 0.91 6.02
N GLN A 214 -30.13 0.14 6.45
CA GLN A 214 -30.24 -0.87 7.50
C GLN A 214 -29.23 -0.53 8.60
N GLU A 215 -29.69 -0.48 9.85
CA GLU A 215 -28.83 -0.17 11.00
C GLU A 215 -27.94 -1.38 11.39
N PRO A 216 -26.78 -1.15 12.04
CA PRO A 216 -25.90 -2.23 12.45
C PRO A 216 -26.64 -3.28 13.30
N GLN A 217 -26.49 -4.55 12.94
CA GLN A 217 -27.07 -5.69 13.67
C GLN A 217 -28.62 -5.74 13.72
N GLU A 218 -29.30 -4.82 13.02
CA GLU A 218 -30.75 -4.85 12.88
C GLU A 218 -31.16 -5.43 11.53
N LEU A 219 -32.29 -6.14 11.47
CA LEU A 219 -32.87 -6.62 10.21
C LEU A 219 -33.90 -5.64 9.61
N GLN A 220 -34.25 -4.60 10.37
CA GLN A 220 -35.23 -3.61 9.94
C GLN A 220 -34.61 -2.67 8.90
N VAL A 221 -35.37 -2.45 7.83
CA VAL A 221 -35.05 -1.45 6.82
C VAL A 221 -35.73 -0.14 7.18
N ASN A 222 -34.95 0.92 7.24
CA ASN A 222 -35.38 2.27 7.57
C ASN A 222 -35.35 3.17 6.32
N GLN A 223 -36.13 4.23 6.33
CA GLN A 223 -36.17 5.23 5.25
C GLN A 223 -36.16 6.64 5.83
N LYS A 224 -35.35 7.53 5.23
CA LYS A 224 -35.27 8.96 5.57
C LYS A 224 -35.16 9.81 4.32
N THR A 225 -35.59 11.06 4.42
CA THR A 225 -35.39 12.08 3.38
C THR A 225 -34.40 13.11 3.90
N LEU A 226 -33.25 13.22 3.24
CA LEU A 226 -32.19 14.16 3.61
C LEU A 226 -32.26 15.38 2.70
N VAL A 227 -32.16 16.58 3.27
CA VAL A 227 -32.01 17.81 2.48
C VAL A 227 -30.53 17.94 2.10
N ALA A 228 -30.26 18.18 0.82
CA ALA A 228 -28.91 18.38 0.34
C ALA A 228 -28.27 19.59 1.03
N ILE A 229 -26.97 19.51 1.31
CA ILE A 229 -26.22 20.61 1.91
C ILE A 229 -25.16 21.13 0.94
N PRO A 230 -24.81 22.43 1.01
CA PRO A 230 -23.71 22.95 0.23
C PRO A 230 -22.44 22.15 0.52
N VAL A 231 -21.65 21.85 -0.51
CA VAL A 231 -20.38 21.09 -0.38
C VAL A 231 -19.42 21.75 0.61
N THR A 232 -19.52 23.07 0.78
CA THR A 232 -18.76 23.88 1.74
C THR A 232 -19.07 23.57 3.21
N LYS A 233 -20.16 22.84 3.52
CA LYS A 233 -20.50 22.37 4.86
C LYS A 233 -19.94 20.99 5.20
N ILE A 234 -19.57 20.20 4.18
CA ILE A 234 -18.98 18.86 4.35
C ILE A 234 -17.46 18.95 4.36
N ARG A 235 -16.89 19.75 3.46
CA ARG A 235 -15.43 19.83 3.28
C ARG A 235 -14.79 20.71 4.35
N ASP A 236 -13.96 20.11 5.19
CA ASP A 236 -13.04 20.86 6.04
C ASP A 236 -11.95 21.47 5.13
N ARG A 237 -11.72 22.80 5.22
CA ARG A 237 -10.90 23.58 4.25
C ARG A 237 -9.42 23.15 4.13
N LYS A 238 -8.96 22.17 4.91
CA LYS A 238 -7.62 21.58 4.76
C LYS A 238 -7.56 20.51 3.66
N GLU A 239 -8.67 19.85 3.34
CA GLU A 239 -8.77 18.88 2.23
C GLU A 239 -9.14 19.58 0.91
N GLU A 240 -8.72 20.84 0.75
CA GLU A 240 -8.80 21.54 -0.50
C GLU A 240 -7.84 20.85 -1.48
N LEU A 241 -8.35 20.01 -2.38
CA LEU A 241 -8.11 20.06 -3.83
C LEU A 241 -9.08 19.09 -4.59
N ILE A 242 -9.86 19.73 -5.47
CA ILE A 242 -10.21 19.32 -6.85
C ILE A 242 -11.10 18.08 -7.05
N SER A 243 -12.37 18.38 -7.32
CA SER A 243 -13.27 17.56 -8.11
C SER A 243 -12.64 17.19 -9.46
N LEU A 244 -12.63 15.89 -9.73
CA LEU A 244 -12.32 15.21 -11.00
C LEU A 244 -10.87 15.17 -11.46
N ASN A 245 -9.92 15.63 -10.66
CA ASN A 245 -8.51 15.42 -10.94
C ASN A 245 -7.97 14.63 -9.75
N ILE A 246 -7.12 13.63 -9.98
CA ILE A 246 -6.29 13.03 -8.93
C ILE A 246 -5.29 14.11 -8.49
N TYR A 247 -5.78 15.13 -7.81
CA TYR A 247 -5.08 16.24 -7.20
C TYR A 247 -5.66 16.33 -5.82
N MET A 248 -5.11 15.48 -4.95
CA MET A 248 -5.31 15.51 -3.52
C MET A 248 -4.49 16.64 -2.91
N ASP A 249 -4.75 16.96 -1.64
CA ASP A 249 -4.10 18.05 -0.89
C ASP A 249 -2.57 18.08 -1.11
N MET A 250 -2.11 19.04 -1.91
CA MET A 250 -0.70 19.24 -2.21
C MET A 250 0.09 19.68 -0.97
N ASN A 251 -0.58 20.18 0.08
CA ASN A 251 0.07 20.52 1.34
C ASN A 251 0.42 19.26 2.13
N ALA A 252 -0.52 18.30 2.26
CA ALA A 252 -0.26 17.00 2.88
C ALA A 252 0.89 16.22 2.20
N TRP A 253 1.08 16.40 0.88
CA TRP A 253 2.18 15.77 0.14
C TRP A 253 3.50 16.56 0.16
N ALA A 254 3.50 17.81 0.65
CA ALA A 254 4.72 18.59 0.83
C ALA A 254 5.49 18.17 2.10
N GLU A 255 4.81 17.48 3.03
CA GLU A 255 5.39 17.03 4.29
C GLU A 255 6.43 15.92 4.09
N ALA A 256 7.38 15.87 5.00
CA ALA A 256 8.34 14.77 5.07
C ALA A 256 7.64 13.50 5.58
N PRO A 257 8.16 12.30 5.27
CA PRO A 257 7.72 11.08 5.93
C PRO A 257 7.68 11.23 7.46
N SER A 258 6.61 10.74 8.08
CA SER A 258 6.53 10.67 9.53
C SER A 258 7.20 9.39 10.01
N LYS A 259 7.78 9.45 11.21
CA LYS A 259 8.58 8.36 11.77
C LYS A 259 8.22 8.10 13.23
N GLU A 260 8.18 6.84 13.59
CA GLU A 260 7.98 6.32 14.93
C GLU A 260 9.12 5.33 15.23
N ILE A 261 9.72 5.39 16.41
CA ILE A 261 10.70 4.39 16.83
C ILE A 261 10.32 3.88 18.20
N ASN A 262 9.98 2.60 18.25
CA ASN A 262 9.69 1.84 19.45
C ASN A 262 10.93 1.03 19.87
N GLN A 263 10.81 0.25 20.95
CA GLN A 263 11.90 -0.61 21.41
C GLN A 263 12.21 -1.74 20.42
N ASN A 264 11.18 -2.35 19.82
CA ASN A 264 11.32 -3.58 19.03
C ASN A 264 11.18 -3.36 17.52
N TYR A 265 10.62 -2.22 17.10
CA TYR A 265 10.41 -1.89 15.71
C TYR A 265 10.40 -0.38 15.46
N ALA A 266 10.63 0.03 14.22
CA ALA A 266 10.42 1.38 13.75
C ALA A 266 9.32 1.42 12.71
N VAL A 267 8.60 2.54 12.62
CA VAL A 267 7.60 2.79 11.58
C VAL A 267 8.05 4.00 10.76
N LEU A 268 8.09 3.84 9.44
CA LEU A 268 8.29 4.90 8.48
C LEU A 268 7.03 5.03 7.63
N ASN A 269 6.26 6.08 7.83
CA ASN A 269 5.10 6.36 7.00
C ASN A 269 5.51 7.26 5.82
N VAL A 270 5.34 6.73 4.61
CA VAL A 270 5.69 7.39 3.36
C VAL A 270 4.42 7.65 2.56
N ASN A 271 3.66 8.69 2.93
CA ASN A 271 2.40 9.05 2.27
C ASN A 271 2.54 9.67 0.87
N SER A 272 3.74 10.09 0.43
CA SER A 272 3.94 10.64 -0.91
C SER A 272 5.41 10.69 -1.34
N PHE A 273 5.68 10.52 -2.63
CA PHE A 273 6.98 10.84 -3.26
C PHE A 273 6.99 12.21 -3.96
N MET A 274 5.95 13.03 -3.77
CA MET A 274 5.88 14.39 -4.34
C MET A 274 6.50 15.47 -3.46
N SER A 275 6.88 15.13 -2.23
CA SER A 275 7.49 16.04 -1.27
C SER A 275 8.79 16.67 -1.78
N ASN A 276 9.23 17.75 -1.10
CA ASN A 276 10.49 18.39 -1.42
C ASN A 276 11.64 17.37 -1.32
N GLN A 277 12.28 17.09 -2.45
CA GLN A 277 13.26 16.00 -2.55
C GLN A 277 14.51 16.17 -1.67
N LYS A 278 14.84 17.40 -1.26
CA LYS A 278 15.94 17.64 -0.29
C LYS A 278 15.48 17.31 1.13
N LEU A 279 14.27 17.75 1.49
CA LEU A 279 13.67 17.46 2.78
C LEU A 279 13.42 15.96 2.95
N PHE A 280 12.86 15.31 1.92
CA PHE A 280 12.65 13.87 1.87
C PHE A 280 13.97 13.13 2.10
N LYS A 281 15.03 13.47 1.34
CA LYS A 281 16.33 12.83 1.51
C LYS A 281 16.86 12.97 2.94
N LYS A 282 16.86 14.20 3.46
CA LYS A 282 17.34 14.46 4.82
C LYS A 282 16.59 13.63 5.85
N ASN A 283 15.27 13.58 5.76
CA ASN A 283 14.42 12.84 6.70
C ASN A 283 14.67 11.32 6.63
N ILE A 284 14.78 10.76 5.42
CA ILE A 284 15.12 9.33 5.23
C ILE A 284 16.52 9.01 5.74
N ASP A 285 17.53 9.83 5.43
CA ASP A 285 18.89 9.62 5.92
C ASP A 285 18.93 9.62 7.46
N GLU A 286 18.30 10.62 8.09
CA GLU A 286 18.23 10.75 9.55
C GLU A 286 17.46 9.60 10.19
N PHE A 287 16.42 9.09 9.54
CA PHE A 287 15.67 7.94 10.02
C PHE A 287 16.53 6.68 10.05
N PHE A 288 17.21 6.33 8.96
CA PHE A 288 18.03 5.12 8.91
C PHE A 288 19.29 5.20 9.78
N ILE A 289 19.85 6.40 9.99
CA ILE A 289 20.89 6.61 11.02
C ILE A 289 20.33 6.26 12.41
N GLU A 290 19.16 6.79 12.76
CA GLU A 290 18.56 6.57 14.08
C GLU A 290 18.16 5.10 14.31
N VAL A 291 17.66 4.42 13.28
CA VAL A 291 17.34 2.99 13.27
C VAL A 291 18.60 2.14 13.51
N ALA A 292 19.70 2.48 12.84
CA ALA A 292 20.99 1.80 13.01
C ALA A 292 21.58 2.04 14.42
N ASP A 293 21.58 3.29 14.89
CA ASP A 293 22.10 3.65 16.22
C ASP A 293 21.33 2.93 17.35
N LYS A 294 20.02 2.79 17.19
CA LYS A 294 19.13 2.09 18.13
C LYS A 294 19.09 0.57 17.92
N LYS A 295 19.80 0.04 16.91
CA LYS A 295 19.85 -1.39 16.56
C LYS A 295 18.46 -2.02 16.39
N ILE A 296 17.56 -1.28 15.74
CA ILE A 296 16.21 -1.77 15.46
C ILE A 296 16.29 -2.89 14.42
N GLN A 297 15.64 -4.02 14.70
CA GLN A 297 15.65 -5.20 13.83
C GLN A 297 14.39 -5.38 13.00
N ASN A 298 13.33 -4.60 13.27
CA ASN A 298 12.06 -4.69 12.56
C ASN A 298 11.64 -3.30 12.08
N LEU A 299 11.34 -3.18 10.79
CA LEU A 299 10.91 -1.94 10.15
C LEU A 299 9.54 -2.14 9.51
N ILE A 300 8.58 -1.30 9.86
CA ILE A 300 7.30 -1.17 9.14
C ILE A 300 7.41 0.05 8.24
N VAL A 301 7.20 -0.11 6.94
CA VAL A 301 7.09 0.99 5.98
C VAL A 301 5.65 1.06 5.50
N ASP A 302 4.95 2.12 5.87
CA ASP A 302 3.55 2.32 5.49
C ASP A 302 3.46 3.14 4.19
N PHE A 303 2.98 2.50 3.13
CA PHE A 303 2.72 3.13 1.83
C PHE A 303 1.24 3.41 1.57
N ARG A 304 0.34 3.09 2.52
CA ARG A 304 -1.08 3.41 2.39
C ARG A 304 -1.26 4.92 2.36
N GLY A 305 -2.08 5.41 1.44
CA GLY A 305 -2.21 6.82 1.11
C GLY A 305 -1.23 7.33 0.04
N ASN A 306 -0.27 6.53 -0.45
CA ASN A 306 0.78 7.01 -1.35
C ASN A 306 0.53 6.80 -2.84
N TRP A 307 0.10 7.86 -3.51
CA TRP A 307 -0.24 7.91 -4.94
C TRP A 307 0.97 8.01 -5.88
N GLY A 308 2.18 7.98 -5.35
CA GLY A 308 3.44 8.06 -6.09
C GLY A 308 4.07 9.45 -6.02
N GLY A 309 4.72 9.85 -7.11
CA GLY A 309 5.45 11.11 -7.20
C GLY A 309 6.78 10.95 -7.93
N ALA A 310 7.80 11.70 -7.54
CA ALA A 310 9.09 11.69 -8.24
C ALA A 310 9.85 10.37 -7.96
N PRO A 311 10.36 9.68 -9.00
CA PRO A 311 11.14 8.44 -8.82
C PRO A 311 12.35 8.61 -7.90
N LYS A 312 12.94 9.81 -7.83
CA LYS A 312 14.10 10.11 -6.99
C LYS A 312 13.90 9.72 -5.52
N GLY A 313 12.73 9.99 -4.93
CA GLY A 313 12.44 9.64 -3.54
C GLY A 313 12.36 8.13 -3.35
N SER A 314 11.65 7.44 -4.24
CA SER A 314 11.53 5.98 -4.21
C SER A 314 12.86 5.26 -4.44
N VAL A 315 13.71 5.76 -5.35
CA VAL A 315 15.05 5.22 -5.62
C VAL A 315 15.96 5.38 -4.41
N LEU A 316 15.86 6.50 -3.68
CA LEU A 316 16.59 6.69 -2.44
C LEU A 316 16.13 5.68 -1.39
N LEU A 317 14.82 5.58 -1.12
CA LEU A 317 14.30 4.62 -0.14
C LEU A 317 14.70 3.18 -0.51
N TYR A 318 14.59 2.83 -1.79
CA TYR A 318 15.00 1.54 -2.31
C TYR A 318 16.48 1.24 -2.01
N SER A 319 17.38 2.22 -2.14
CA SER A 319 18.81 2.02 -1.82
C SER A 319 19.09 1.65 -0.37
N TYR A 320 18.21 2.01 0.57
CA TYR A 320 18.32 1.61 1.98
C TYR A 320 17.86 0.18 2.23
N LEU A 321 17.18 -0.44 1.28
CA LEU A 321 16.58 -1.78 1.39
C LEU A 321 17.28 -2.82 0.52
N LEU A 322 18.30 -2.42 -0.23
CA LEU A 322 19.05 -3.28 -1.15
C LEU A 322 20.21 -3.97 -0.45
N GLU A 323 20.39 -5.27 -0.70
CA GLU A 323 21.58 -6.01 -0.30
C GLU A 323 22.74 -5.84 -1.30
N GLN A 324 22.40 -5.76 -2.60
CA GLN A 324 23.34 -5.66 -3.71
C GLN A 324 22.88 -4.61 -4.73
N PRO A 325 23.76 -4.16 -5.65
CA PRO A 325 23.37 -3.15 -6.62
C PRO A 325 22.30 -3.63 -7.62
N GLU A 326 21.17 -2.92 -7.69
CA GLU A 326 20.03 -3.32 -8.55
C GLU A 326 19.53 -2.17 -9.43
N ARG A 327 18.92 -2.50 -10.57
CA ARG A 327 18.36 -1.50 -11.50
C ARG A 327 16.94 -1.14 -11.11
N TYR A 328 16.54 0.11 -11.36
CA TYR A 328 15.15 0.55 -11.16
C TYR A 328 14.34 0.44 -12.46
N PHE A 329 14.72 1.21 -13.49
CA PHE A 329 14.01 1.22 -14.78
C PHE A 329 14.65 0.31 -15.83
N THR A 330 13.82 -0.22 -16.73
CA THR A 330 14.25 -0.92 -17.95
C THR A 330 15.01 0.01 -18.91
N ASP A 331 15.68 -0.57 -19.90
CA ASP A 331 16.44 0.19 -20.89
C ASP A 331 15.56 1.09 -21.78
N ASP A 332 14.27 0.77 -21.90
CA ASP A 332 13.30 1.50 -22.72
C ASP A 332 12.76 2.77 -22.04
N ALA A 333 13.04 2.99 -20.74
CA ALA A 333 12.58 4.18 -20.06
C ALA A 333 13.11 5.48 -20.73
N PRO A 334 12.40 6.62 -20.64
CA PRO A 334 12.85 7.85 -21.30
C PRO A 334 14.24 8.33 -20.86
N ILE A 335 14.93 9.06 -21.75
CA ILE A 335 16.34 9.47 -21.54
C ILE A 335 16.56 10.32 -20.28
N PHE A 336 15.55 11.06 -19.82
CA PHE A 336 15.65 11.83 -18.58
C PHE A 336 15.69 10.96 -17.30
N PHE A 337 15.39 9.66 -17.40
CA PHE A 337 15.60 8.68 -16.33
C PHE A 337 16.90 7.88 -16.47
N PHE A 338 17.84 8.32 -17.32
CA PHE A 338 19.11 7.63 -17.56
C PHE A 338 19.87 7.25 -16.28
N ASN A 339 19.87 8.12 -15.25
CA ASN A 339 20.55 7.84 -13.99
C ASN A 339 19.92 6.69 -13.19
N TYR A 340 18.64 6.39 -13.44
CA TYR A 340 17.88 5.33 -12.76
C TYR A 340 17.86 4.01 -13.57
N LYS A 341 18.47 4.01 -14.76
CA LYS A 341 18.73 2.79 -15.55
C LYS A 341 19.99 2.05 -15.08
N LYS A 342 20.90 2.76 -14.41
CA LYS A 342 22.13 2.19 -13.84
C LYS A 342 21.83 1.49 -12.51
N PRO A 343 22.62 0.47 -12.14
CA PRO A 343 22.49 -0.16 -10.82
C PRO A 343 22.64 0.87 -9.70
N ILE A 344 21.65 0.90 -8.82
CA ILE A 344 21.60 1.67 -7.58
C ILE A 344 22.35 0.86 -6.54
N LYS A 345 23.37 1.46 -5.91
CA LYS A 345 24.11 0.80 -4.85
C LYS A 345 23.35 0.87 -3.52
N PRO A 346 23.52 -0.13 -2.65
CA PRO A 346 23.07 -0.02 -1.27
C PRO A 346 23.61 1.24 -0.58
N ALA A 347 22.78 1.86 0.25
CA ALA A 347 23.16 3.00 1.08
C ALA A 347 24.11 2.58 2.22
N GLU A 348 24.86 3.53 2.79
CA GLU A 348 25.84 3.26 3.86
C GLU A 348 25.17 2.68 5.12
N ASN A 349 24.02 3.23 5.53
CA ASN A 349 23.21 2.73 6.63
C ASN A 349 22.01 1.92 6.10
N LYS A 350 22.27 1.00 5.17
CA LYS A 350 21.21 0.08 4.69
C LYS A 350 20.62 -0.69 5.87
N PHE A 351 19.35 -1.02 5.76
CA PHE A 351 18.63 -1.76 6.78
C PHE A 351 18.70 -3.25 6.49
N ASP A 352 19.18 -4.01 7.48
CA ASP A 352 19.48 -5.45 7.37
C ASP A 352 18.52 -6.33 8.18
N GLY A 353 17.51 -5.72 8.81
CA GLY A 353 16.50 -6.42 9.59
C GLY A 353 15.27 -6.85 8.76
N ASN A 354 14.23 -7.28 9.46
CA ASN A 354 12.95 -7.63 8.86
C ASN A 354 12.19 -6.37 8.45
N VAL A 355 11.68 -6.33 7.21
CA VAL A 355 10.87 -5.21 6.71
C VAL A 355 9.46 -5.67 6.38
N TYR A 356 8.47 -4.89 6.79
CA TYR A 356 7.05 -5.10 6.54
C TYR A 356 6.49 -3.88 5.80
N PHE A 357 5.81 -4.09 4.68
CA PHE A 357 5.25 -3.03 3.84
C PHE A 357 3.74 -3.03 3.93
N LEU A 358 3.14 -1.94 4.41
CA LEU A 358 1.68 -1.80 4.44
C LEU A 358 1.22 -1.15 3.15
N VAL A 359 0.30 -1.78 2.42
CA VAL A 359 -0.12 -1.35 1.08
C VAL A 359 -1.64 -1.38 0.91
N ASN A 360 -2.16 -0.54 0.00
CA ASN A 360 -3.55 -0.58 -0.45
C ASN A 360 -3.71 -0.04 -1.89
N GLY A 361 -4.95 0.14 -2.33
CA GLY A 361 -5.28 0.64 -3.67
C GLY A 361 -4.77 2.05 -3.99
N THR A 362 -4.29 2.81 -3.00
CA THR A 362 -3.67 4.12 -3.24
C THR A 362 -2.23 4.02 -3.69
N CYS A 363 -1.55 2.89 -3.41
CA CYS A 363 -0.15 2.64 -3.78
C CYS A 363 0.01 2.59 -5.32
N PHE A 364 0.21 3.76 -5.93
CA PHE A 364 0.10 3.97 -7.37
C PHE A 364 1.36 4.59 -7.97
N SER A 365 1.50 4.50 -9.30
CA SER A 365 2.58 5.14 -10.05
C SER A 365 3.95 4.71 -9.50
N THR A 366 4.81 5.65 -9.13
CA THR A 366 6.10 5.41 -8.48
C THR A 366 6.04 4.47 -7.26
N THR A 367 4.96 4.50 -6.46
CA THR A 367 4.80 3.56 -5.34
C THR A 367 4.55 2.14 -5.84
N GLY A 368 3.69 1.98 -6.85
CA GLY A 368 3.46 0.68 -7.50
C GLY A 368 4.74 0.10 -8.12
N HIS A 369 5.54 0.94 -8.77
CA HIS A 369 6.87 0.57 -9.25
C HIS A 369 7.79 0.07 -8.13
N LEU A 370 7.89 0.82 -7.03
CA LEU A 370 8.72 0.44 -5.89
C LEU A 370 8.26 -0.90 -5.29
N VAL A 371 6.97 -1.05 -5.01
CA VAL A 371 6.42 -2.29 -4.43
C VAL A 371 6.63 -3.47 -5.38
N SER A 372 6.56 -3.26 -6.70
CA SER A 372 6.85 -4.31 -7.69
C SER A 372 8.32 -4.76 -7.65
N LEU A 373 9.26 -3.82 -7.46
CA LEU A 373 10.68 -4.14 -7.28
C LEU A 373 10.93 -4.89 -5.96
N LEU A 374 10.31 -4.43 -4.86
CA LEU A 374 10.41 -5.09 -3.56
C LEU A 374 9.92 -6.54 -3.64
N LYS A 375 8.76 -6.78 -4.27
CA LYS A 375 8.24 -8.13 -4.51
C LYS A 375 9.16 -8.95 -5.41
N HIS A 376 9.67 -8.36 -6.50
CA HIS A 376 10.55 -9.06 -7.45
C HIS A 376 11.84 -9.56 -6.80
N HIS A 377 12.42 -8.77 -5.89
CA HIS A 377 13.66 -9.10 -5.19
C HIS A 377 13.43 -9.80 -3.84
N ASN A 378 12.19 -10.18 -3.51
CA ASN A 378 11.81 -10.78 -2.22
C ASN A 378 12.27 -9.95 -1.00
N ILE A 379 12.19 -8.62 -1.11
CA ILE A 379 12.55 -7.71 -0.03
C ILE A 379 11.33 -7.52 0.84
N GLY A 380 11.41 -8.01 2.08
CA GLY A 380 10.39 -7.85 3.12
C GLY A 380 9.06 -8.57 2.86
N THR A 381 8.08 -8.30 3.71
CA THR A 381 6.72 -8.90 3.68
C THR A 381 5.69 -7.81 3.38
N ILE A 382 4.83 -8.03 2.39
CA ILE A 382 3.82 -7.06 1.95
C ILE A 382 2.45 -7.43 2.53
N ILE A 383 1.79 -6.49 3.20
CA ILE A 383 0.57 -6.71 3.98
C ILE A 383 -0.48 -5.65 3.57
N GLY A 384 -1.73 -6.06 3.39
CA GLY A 384 -2.84 -5.14 3.13
C GLY A 384 -3.66 -5.54 1.91
N GLU A 385 -3.82 -4.65 0.93
CA GLU A 385 -4.61 -4.89 -0.28
C GLU A 385 -3.79 -4.77 -1.57
N GLU A 386 -4.32 -5.28 -2.69
CA GLU A 386 -3.72 -5.11 -4.02
C GLU A 386 -3.35 -3.64 -4.28
N THR A 387 -2.11 -3.38 -4.70
CA THR A 387 -1.67 -2.01 -4.98
C THR A 387 -2.41 -1.39 -6.16
N GLY A 388 -2.59 -0.07 -6.13
CA GLY A 388 -3.25 0.65 -7.21
C GLY A 388 -2.49 0.71 -8.54
N GLY A 389 -1.16 0.51 -8.49
CA GLY A 389 -0.26 0.48 -9.64
C GLY A 389 0.60 -0.78 -9.67
N SER A 390 1.40 -0.91 -10.72
CA SER A 390 2.21 -2.11 -11.00
C SER A 390 3.61 -1.74 -11.48
N PHE A 391 4.35 -2.71 -12.02
CA PHE A 391 5.70 -2.53 -12.60
C PHE A 391 5.69 -1.72 -13.89
N LEU A 392 4.54 -1.62 -14.55
CA LEU A 392 4.31 -0.91 -15.79
C LEU A 392 3.22 0.13 -15.56
N CYS A 393 3.42 1.35 -16.03
CA CYS A 393 2.34 2.34 -16.11
C CYS A 393 2.57 3.33 -17.25
N SER A 394 1.51 4.04 -17.64
CA SER A 394 1.64 5.21 -18.49
C SER A 394 1.85 6.47 -17.65
N GLY A 395 2.29 7.58 -18.26
CA GLY A 395 2.40 8.84 -17.55
C GLY A 395 2.76 10.02 -18.45
N ASN A 396 3.38 11.05 -17.86
CA ASN A 396 3.62 12.35 -18.52
C ASN A 396 2.33 12.91 -19.15
N ALA A 397 1.25 12.89 -18.38
CA ALA A 397 -0.06 13.35 -18.82
C ALA A 397 -0.03 14.82 -19.23
N ARG A 398 -0.75 15.12 -20.32
CA ARG A 398 -0.93 16.47 -20.85
C ARG A 398 -2.40 16.86 -20.82
N ASN A 399 -2.65 18.13 -20.56
CA ASN A 399 -4.01 18.67 -20.45
C ASN A 399 -4.46 19.19 -21.81
N TYR A 400 -5.65 18.78 -22.22
CA TYR A 400 -6.32 19.20 -23.44
C TYR A 400 -7.72 19.69 -23.09
N THR A 401 -8.02 20.94 -23.39
CA THR A 401 -9.36 21.50 -23.19
C THR A 401 -10.18 21.32 -24.47
N LEU A 402 -11.38 20.73 -24.35
CA LEU A 402 -12.32 20.61 -25.45
C LEU A 402 -12.86 22.00 -25.83
N LYS A 403 -13.03 22.26 -27.13
CA LYS A 403 -13.20 23.62 -27.66
C LYS A 403 -14.51 24.29 -27.25
N ASN A 404 -15.59 23.53 -27.09
CA ASN A 404 -16.92 24.09 -26.88
C ASN A 404 -17.35 23.94 -25.42
N THR A 405 -17.36 22.71 -24.92
CA THR A 405 -17.76 22.35 -23.55
C THR A 405 -16.72 22.66 -22.49
N GLN A 406 -15.48 22.93 -22.90
CA GLN A 406 -14.37 23.24 -22.00
C GLN A 406 -14.02 22.13 -21.00
N LEU A 407 -14.57 20.91 -21.18
CA LEU A 407 -14.10 19.70 -20.47
C LEU A 407 -12.60 19.53 -20.66
N ARG A 408 -11.92 19.00 -19.64
CA ARG A 408 -10.45 18.87 -19.63
C ARG A 408 -10.06 17.40 -19.65
N LEU A 409 -9.44 16.99 -20.74
CA LEU A 409 -8.83 15.67 -20.89
C LEU A 409 -7.37 15.73 -20.44
N TYR A 410 -7.04 14.93 -19.44
CA TYR A 410 -5.69 14.61 -19.03
C TYR A 410 -5.31 13.30 -19.73
N CYS A 411 -4.34 13.36 -20.63
CA CYS A 411 -3.97 12.23 -21.47
C CYS A 411 -2.49 11.93 -21.33
N SER A 412 -2.18 10.76 -20.78
CA SER A 412 -0.83 10.19 -20.74
C SER A 412 -0.23 10.08 -22.14
N GLN A 413 1.10 10.24 -22.22
CA GLN A 413 1.86 10.27 -23.48
C GLN A 413 2.95 9.20 -23.52
N ASP A 414 3.50 8.86 -22.36
CA ASP A 414 4.66 7.97 -22.24
C ASP A 414 4.30 6.70 -21.46
N THR A 415 5.16 5.69 -21.55
CA THR A 415 5.11 4.45 -20.78
C THR A 415 6.39 4.29 -19.97
N TYR A 416 6.28 3.77 -18.75
CA TYR A 416 7.36 3.57 -17.81
C TYR A 416 7.29 2.15 -17.26
N GLU A 417 8.45 1.49 -17.21
CA GLU A 417 8.56 0.11 -16.77
C GLU A 417 9.78 -0.07 -15.87
N VAL A 418 9.59 -0.74 -14.73
CA VAL A 418 10.68 -1.14 -13.84
C VAL A 418 11.14 -2.58 -14.09
N VAL A 419 12.39 -2.85 -13.73
CA VAL A 419 13.03 -4.15 -13.97
C VAL A 419 12.42 -5.21 -13.05
N THR A 420 11.48 -5.99 -13.57
CA THR A 420 10.83 -7.10 -12.84
C THR A 420 10.67 -8.30 -13.77
N SER A 421 10.39 -9.48 -13.20
CA SER A 421 10.05 -10.69 -13.96
C SER A 421 8.81 -11.37 -13.38
N GLY A 422 7.96 -11.94 -14.24
CA GLY A 422 6.80 -12.74 -13.82
C GLY A 422 5.57 -11.92 -13.39
N ALA A 423 5.65 -10.59 -13.40
CA ALA A 423 4.50 -9.72 -13.13
C ALA A 423 3.56 -9.65 -14.34
N THR A 424 2.25 -9.57 -14.07
CA THR A 424 1.21 -9.47 -15.11
C THR A 424 0.84 -8.00 -15.36
N PRO A 425 0.98 -7.49 -16.60
CA PRO A 425 0.56 -6.12 -16.92
C PRO A 425 -0.90 -5.86 -16.55
N GLY A 426 -1.20 -4.70 -15.97
CA GLY A 426 -2.57 -4.28 -15.67
C GLY A 426 -3.18 -4.95 -14.43
N LYS A 427 -2.34 -5.55 -13.58
CA LYS A 427 -2.64 -6.05 -12.24
C LYS A 427 -1.70 -5.40 -11.23
N GLY A 428 -2.22 -5.07 -10.05
CA GLY A 428 -1.42 -4.55 -8.95
C GLY A 428 -0.55 -5.64 -8.35
N VAL A 429 0.34 -5.25 -7.43
CA VAL A 429 1.07 -6.19 -6.62
C VAL A 429 0.12 -6.77 -5.59
N ILE A 430 -0.05 -8.09 -5.62
CA ILE A 430 -0.81 -8.83 -4.61
C ILE A 430 0.06 -8.96 -3.35
N PRO A 431 -0.46 -8.56 -2.18
CA PRO A 431 0.28 -8.67 -0.91
C PRO A 431 0.57 -10.14 -0.57
N ASP A 432 1.56 -10.36 0.30
CA ASP A 432 1.81 -11.69 0.87
C ASP A 432 0.69 -12.08 1.84
N TYR A 433 0.16 -11.11 2.57
CA TYR A 433 -0.99 -11.25 3.47
C TYR A 433 -2.06 -10.22 3.13
N GLU A 434 -3.23 -10.69 2.70
CA GLU A 434 -4.38 -9.82 2.48
C GLU A 434 -5.04 -9.47 3.82
N VAL A 435 -5.08 -8.18 4.16
CA VAL A 435 -5.72 -7.67 5.38
C VAL A 435 -6.52 -6.42 5.01
N LYS A 436 -7.84 -6.46 5.24
CA LYS A 436 -8.78 -5.40 4.89
C LYS A 436 -9.46 -4.84 6.14
N PRO A 437 -9.49 -3.52 6.34
CA PRO A 437 -10.26 -2.94 7.43
C PRO A 437 -11.76 -3.16 7.24
N THR A 438 -12.43 -3.53 8.32
CA THR A 438 -13.88 -3.67 8.40
C THR A 438 -14.55 -2.33 8.69
N ILE A 439 -15.88 -2.25 8.57
CA ILE A 439 -16.61 -1.05 9.00
C ILE A 439 -16.36 -0.73 10.47
N ASP A 440 -16.29 -1.75 11.34
CA ASP A 440 -16.04 -1.56 12.77
C ASP A 440 -14.66 -0.93 13.02
N ASP A 441 -13.63 -1.34 12.26
CA ASP A 441 -12.29 -0.76 12.37
C ASP A 441 -12.28 0.76 12.06
N TYR A 442 -13.04 1.18 11.05
CA TYR A 442 -13.19 2.62 10.75
C TYR A 442 -13.95 3.38 11.83
N LEU A 443 -14.94 2.74 12.48
CA LEU A 443 -15.73 3.37 13.53
C LEU A 443 -14.97 3.48 14.86
N THR A 444 -14.09 2.52 15.16
CA THR A 444 -13.29 2.49 16.39
C THR A 444 -11.91 3.14 16.23
N GLY A 445 -11.44 3.35 14.99
CA GLY A 445 -10.11 3.84 14.70
C GLY A 445 -9.02 2.78 14.83
N ASN A 446 -9.38 1.50 14.75
CA ASN A 446 -8.42 0.39 14.75
C ASN A 446 -7.69 0.31 13.40
N ASP A 447 -6.42 -0.11 13.42
CA ASP A 447 -5.61 -0.31 12.22
C ASP A 447 -5.20 -1.78 12.08
N PRO A 448 -6.09 -2.65 11.56
CA PRO A 448 -5.83 -4.09 11.52
C PRO A 448 -4.62 -4.46 10.66
N VAL A 449 -4.25 -3.64 9.69
CA VAL A 449 -3.10 -3.89 8.80
C VAL A 449 -1.79 -3.62 9.54
N LYS A 450 -1.71 -2.52 10.31
CA LYS A 450 -0.55 -2.24 11.17
C LYS A 450 -0.48 -3.23 12.33
N ASP A 451 -1.62 -3.55 12.95
CA ASP A 451 -1.70 -4.50 14.06
C ASP A 451 -1.22 -5.89 13.64
N PHE A 452 -1.61 -6.36 12.45
CA PHE A 452 -1.12 -7.62 11.89
C PHE A 452 0.40 -7.62 11.67
N ALA A 453 0.99 -6.51 11.20
CA ALA A 453 2.44 -6.41 11.08
C ALA A 453 3.15 -6.47 12.44
N ILE A 454 2.57 -5.84 13.47
CA ILE A 454 3.09 -5.89 14.85
C ILE A 454 2.96 -7.32 15.42
N GLU A 455 1.87 -8.02 15.11
CA GLU A 455 1.68 -9.42 15.48
C GLU A 455 2.75 -10.31 14.85
N LEU A 456 3.05 -10.16 13.54
CA LEU A 456 4.13 -10.90 12.89
C LEU A 456 5.51 -10.64 13.53
N ILE A 457 5.77 -9.39 13.91
CA ILE A 457 7.00 -9.02 14.64
C ILE A 457 7.03 -9.72 15.99
N SER A 458 5.90 -9.72 16.70
CA SER A 458 5.79 -10.33 18.04
C SER A 458 5.96 -11.83 17.95
N ASN A 459 5.31 -12.51 17.00
CA ASN A 459 5.43 -13.95 16.80
C ASN A 459 6.85 -14.35 16.38
N LYS A 460 7.52 -13.59 15.50
CA LYS A 460 8.92 -13.84 15.18
C LYS A 460 9.86 -13.61 16.35
N ASN A 461 9.61 -12.55 17.14
CA ASN A 461 10.36 -12.34 18.37
C ASN A 461 10.09 -13.47 19.34
N SER A 462 8.85 -13.97 19.46
CA SER A 462 8.50 -15.13 20.27
C SER A 462 9.04 -16.44 19.73
N GLU A 463 9.27 -16.60 18.42
CA GLU A 463 9.97 -17.76 17.85
C GLU A 463 11.48 -17.67 18.11
N ALA A 464 12.08 -16.48 17.95
CA ALA A 464 13.49 -16.23 18.27
C ALA A 464 13.78 -16.21 19.79
N GLU A 465 12.78 -15.84 20.59
CA GLU A 465 12.76 -15.92 22.04
C GLU A 465 12.35 -17.32 22.49
N ALA A 466 11.53 -18.09 21.78
CA ALA A 466 11.27 -19.50 22.07
C ALA A 466 12.47 -20.39 21.73
N ASP A 467 13.31 -19.94 20.78
CA ASP A 467 14.67 -20.44 20.61
C ASP A 467 15.59 -20.09 21.80
N ASN A 468 15.16 -19.18 22.70
CA ASN A 468 15.86 -18.78 23.93
C ASN A 468 15.09 -19.01 25.26
N HIS A 469 13.82 -19.43 25.22
CA HIS A 469 12.91 -19.63 26.34
C HIS A 469 11.97 -20.79 26.01
N GLN A 470 12.38 -21.97 26.48
CA GLN A 470 11.72 -23.23 26.17
C GLN A 470 10.42 -23.40 26.95
N ASN A 471 9.34 -23.63 26.21
CA ASN A 471 8.15 -24.29 26.71
C ASN A 471 8.50 -25.69 27.26
N SER A 472 7.66 -26.22 28.15
CA SER A 472 7.70 -27.60 28.65
C SER A 472 7.48 -28.68 27.58
N LEU A 473 7.36 -28.31 26.30
CA LEU A 473 7.18 -29.20 25.17
C LEU A 473 8.15 -28.82 24.05
N TYR A 474 9.06 -29.73 23.72
CA TYR A 474 9.88 -29.67 22.52
C TYR A 474 9.21 -30.46 21.39
N ILE A 475 9.17 -29.90 20.18
CA ILE A 475 8.63 -30.55 18.99
C ILE A 475 9.73 -30.60 17.93
N ASN A 476 10.16 -31.80 17.55
CA ASN A 476 11.02 -31.99 16.40
C ASN A 476 10.15 -32.08 15.13
N GLN A 477 10.15 -31.02 14.32
CA GLN A 477 9.32 -30.95 13.12
C GLN A 477 9.79 -31.92 12.01
N THR A 478 11.09 -32.23 11.95
CA THR A 478 11.67 -33.06 10.89
C THR A 478 11.23 -34.52 10.98
N TYR A 479 11.22 -35.07 12.20
CA TYR A 479 10.89 -36.48 12.47
C TYR A 479 9.54 -36.64 13.18
N ASN A 480 8.83 -35.54 13.40
CA ASN A 480 7.47 -35.47 13.90
C ASN A 480 7.28 -36.18 15.26
N PHE A 481 8.16 -35.87 16.22
CA PHE A 481 8.04 -36.34 17.60
C PHE A 481 8.17 -35.17 18.57
N ASN A 482 7.76 -35.39 19.81
CA ASN A 482 7.87 -34.42 20.89
C ASN A 482 8.53 -35.00 22.14
N LEU A 483 9.06 -34.11 22.98
CA LEU A 483 9.52 -34.39 24.35
C LEU A 483 8.87 -33.41 25.32
N LEU A 484 8.46 -33.90 26.48
CA LEU A 484 8.01 -33.09 27.59
C LEU A 484 9.14 -32.88 28.60
N PHE A 485 9.32 -31.63 29.00
CA PHE A 485 10.24 -31.21 30.05
C PHE A 485 9.45 -30.78 31.29
N PRO A 486 9.91 -31.12 32.49
CA PRO A 486 9.22 -30.73 33.72
C PRO A 486 9.29 -29.20 33.90
N GLU A 487 8.26 -28.62 34.52
CA GLU A 487 8.22 -27.18 34.84
C GLU A 487 9.43 -26.74 35.67
N SER A 488 10.03 -27.64 36.45
CA SER A 488 11.25 -27.39 37.22
C SER A 488 12.47 -27.01 36.37
N TRP A 489 12.45 -27.27 35.07
CA TRP A 489 13.50 -26.95 34.10
C TRP A 489 13.31 -25.59 33.42
N GLU A 490 12.19 -24.89 33.64
CA GLU A 490 11.93 -23.59 33.02
C GLU A 490 13.10 -22.61 33.29
N GLY A 491 13.68 -22.07 32.20
CA GLY A 491 14.82 -21.16 32.24
C GLY A 491 16.17 -21.76 32.63
N LYS A 492 16.31 -23.09 32.71
CA LYS A 492 17.55 -23.78 33.13
C LYS A 492 18.24 -24.59 32.04
N TYR A 493 17.59 -24.79 30.90
CA TYR A 493 18.15 -25.55 29.79
C TYR A 493 17.98 -24.80 28.47
N TYR A 494 18.68 -25.28 27.45
CA TYR A 494 18.46 -24.94 26.06
C TYR A 494 18.64 -26.21 25.21
N ILE A 495 18.01 -26.23 24.04
CA ILE A 495 18.11 -27.31 23.06
C ILE A 495 18.82 -26.76 21.83
N THR A 496 19.72 -27.54 21.25
CA THR A 496 20.38 -27.20 20.00
C THR A 496 20.29 -28.37 19.04
N GLU A 497 19.67 -28.16 17.87
CA GLU A 497 19.71 -29.09 16.75
C GLU A 497 21.00 -28.88 15.97
N VAL A 498 22.06 -29.60 16.32
CA VAL A 498 23.37 -29.50 15.66
C VAL A 498 23.25 -29.92 14.19
N GLU A 499 22.48 -30.99 13.97
CA GLU A 499 22.03 -31.50 12.68
C GLU A 499 20.63 -32.11 12.90
N PRO A 500 19.81 -32.34 11.85
CA PRO A 500 18.48 -32.93 12.04
C PRO A 500 18.50 -34.26 12.81
N THR A 501 19.58 -35.02 12.71
CA THR A 501 19.77 -36.32 13.38
C THR A 501 20.43 -36.22 14.75
N ARG A 502 20.83 -35.02 15.22
CA ARG A 502 21.54 -34.83 16.49
C ARG A 502 21.03 -33.60 17.24
N ILE A 503 20.40 -33.86 18.38
CA ILE A 503 19.76 -32.84 19.22
C ILE A 503 20.46 -32.85 20.59
N ASP A 504 21.13 -31.75 20.92
CA ASP A 504 21.85 -31.60 22.19
C ASP A 504 20.96 -30.85 23.20
N ILE A 505 20.80 -31.41 24.40
CA ILE A 505 20.10 -30.79 25.53
C ILE A 505 21.16 -30.32 26.51
N CYS A 506 21.21 -29.02 26.81
CA CYS A 506 22.28 -28.39 27.56
C CYS A 506 21.75 -27.57 28.74
N HIS A 507 22.50 -27.53 29.83
CA HIS A 507 22.22 -26.71 31.00
C HIS A 507 22.72 -25.26 30.78
N ILE A 508 21.87 -24.28 31.08
CA ILE A 508 22.22 -22.86 31.04
C ILE A 508 23.17 -22.54 32.20
N ASN A 509 24.27 -21.87 31.88
CA ASN A 509 25.18 -21.32 32.88
C ASN A 509 25.87 -20.06 32.35
N ASP A 510 26.32 -19.19 33.25
CA ASP A 510 26.97 -17.91 32.94
C ASP A 510 28.50 -17.96 33.17
N ILE A 511 29.10 -19.15 33.11
CA ILE A 511 30.54 -19.34 33.35
C ILE A 511 31.33 -18.77 32.15
N GLU A 512 32.29 -17.89 32.44
CA GLU A 512 33.07 -17.13 31.44
C GLU A 512 33.91 -17.99 30.45
N ASP A 513 34.03 -19.30 30.67
CA ASP A 513 34.86 -20.23 29.87
C ASP A 513 34.09 -20.89 28.69
N GLU A 514 32.86 -20.46 28.42
CA GLU A 514 32.03 -20.94 27.29
C GLU A 514 31.84 -22.48 27.19
N ARG A 515 32.13 -23.22 28.28
CA ARG A 515 32.01 -24.69 28.32
C ARG A 515 30.55 -25.10 28.19
N ILE A 516 30.25 -25.93 27.17
CA ILE A 516 28.90 -26.47 26.96
C ILE A 516 28.61 -27.56 28.00
N ALA A 517 27.72 -27.25 28.94
CA ALA A 517 27.25 -28.18 29.96
C ALA A 517 26.12 -29.07 29.42
N ARG A 518 26.48 -30.02 28.56
CA ARG A 518 25.52 -30.95 27.96
C ARG A 518 24.93 -31.88 29.02
N LEU A 519 23.62 -32.08 29.02
CA LEU A 519 22.89 -33.02 29.88
C LEU A 519 22.76 -34.38 29.18
N PHE A 520 22.29 -34.38 27.93
CA PHE A 520 22.23 -35.56 27.06
C PHE A 520 22.12 -35.14 25.58
N THR A 521 22.35 -36.09 24.67
CA THR A 521 22.15 -35.91 23.23
C THR A 521 21.19 -36.97 22.72
N LEU A 522 20.20 -36.57 21.92
CA LEU A 522 19.38 -37.47 21.13
C LEU A 522 19.99 -37.66 19.73
N HIS A 523 20.01 -38.91 19.29
CA HIS A 523 20.37 -39.31 17.94
C HIS A 523 19.14 -39.91 17.28
N VAL A 524 18.77 -39.38 16.11
CA VAL A 524 17.54 -39.75 15.40
C VAL A 524 17.89 -40.45 14.10
N PHE A 525 17.26 -41.59 13.83
CA PHE A 525 17.51 -42.42 12.66
C PHE A 525 16.20 -42.82 11.98
N SER A 526 16.19 -42.86 10.65
CA SER A 526 15.00 -43.26 9.87
C SER A 526 14.92 -44.76 9.57
N ASN A 527 15.97 -45.53 9.89
CA ASN A 527 16.02 -46.96 9.68
C ASN A 527 17.02 -47.65 10.61
N ASN A 528 16.87 -48.96 10.78
CA ASN A 528 17.71 -49.75 11.69
C ASN A 528 19.15 -49.94 11.17
N HIS A 529 19.40 -49.79 9.87
CA HIS A 529 20.75 -49.93 9.31
C HIS A 529 21.66 -48.78 9.79
N ASP A 530 21.19 -47.55 9.69
CA ASP A 530 21.92 -46.35 10.11
C ASP A 530 22.14 -46.33 11.63
N PHE A 531 21.14 -46.79 12.40
CA PHE A 531 21.27 -46.97 13.84
C PHE A 531 22.39 -47.97 14.18
N GLU A 532 22.39 -49.16 13.57
CA GLU A 532 23.40 -50.19 13.83
C GLU A 532 24.80 -49.75 13.40
N GLU A 533 24.94 -49.06 12.26
CA GLU A 533 26.22 -48.50 11.83
C GLU A 533 26.76 -47.50 12.86
N ARG A 534 25.91 -46.57 13.30
CA ARG A 534 26.29 -45.56 14.30
C ARG A 534 26.56 -46.18 15.66
N TYR A 535 25.74 -47.14 16.09
CA TYR A 535 25.91 -47.88 17.34
C TYR A 535 27.24 -48.62 17.39
N ASN A 536 27.57 -49.36 16.34
CA ASN A 536 28.84 -50.07 16.26
C ASN A 536 30.04 -49.11 16.21
N SER A 537 29.90 -47.92 15.61
CA SER A 537 30.96 -46.91 15.57
C SER A 537 31.23 -46.22 16.92
N LEU A 538 30.23 -46.13 17.80
CA LEU A 538 30.30 -45.39 19.05
C LEU A 538 30.38 -46.28 20.31
N GLN A 539 30.00 -47.55 20.24
CA GLN A 539 29.89 -48.42 21.43
C GLN A 539 31.18 -48.55 22.27
N GLU A 540 32.35 -48.36 21.65
CA GLU A 540 33.65 -48.42 22.33
C GLU A 540 34.05 -47.10 23.02
N THR A 541 33.36 -45.99 22.73
CA THR A 541 33.74 -44.64 23.21
C THR A 541 32.65 -43.94 24.02
N ILE A 542 31.37 -44.03 23.63
CA ILE A 542 30.25 -43.41 24.35
C ILE A 542 29.06 -44.39 24.33
N PRO A 543 28.56 -44.85 25.48
CA PRO A 543 27.40 -45.74 25.53
C PRO A 543 26.16 -45.05 24.94
N MET A 544 25.66 -45.61 23.84
CA MET A 544 24.40 -45.18 23.22
C MET A 544 23.28 -46.16 23.58
N LYS A 545 22.11 -45.62 23.95
CA LYS A 545 20.95 -46.42 24.32
C LYS A 545 19.76 -46.04 23.45
N LYS A 546 19.15 -47.00 22.77
CA LYS A 546 17.87 -46.79 22.09
C LYS A 546 16.76 -46.55 23.12
N ILE A 547 15.97 -45.49 22.92
CA ILE A 547 14.92 -45.05 23.85
C ILE A 547 13.53 -45.02 23.21
N TYR A 548 13.45 -44.95 21.89
CA TYR A 548 12.19 -45.01 21.13
C TYR A 548 12.42 -45.72 19.80
N GLU A 549 11.43 -46.50 19.35
CA GLU A 549 11.43 -47.17 18.05
C GLU A 549 9.99 -47.39 17.55
N ASP A 550 9.73 -46.97 16.32
CA ASP A 550 8.53 -47.31 15.55
C ASP A 550 8.90 -47.78 14.12
N THR A 551 7.94 -47.78 13.18
CA THR A 551 8.14 -48.27 11.81
C THR A 551 9.23 -47.55 11.01
N ASP A 552 9.50 -46.29 11.30
CA ASP A 552 10.33 -45.39 10.48
C ASP A 552 11.13 -44.37 11.32
N LEU A 553 11.12 -44.51 12.64
CA LEU A 553 11.84 -43.67 13.58
C LEU A 553 12.51 -44.51 14.67
N ILE A 554 13.82 -44.31 14.84
CA ILE A 554 14.57 -44.75 16.01
C ILE A 554 15.16 -43.51 16.68
N VAL A 555 14.94 -43.37 17.98
CA VAL A 555 15.62 -42.35 18.80
C VAL A 555 16.51 -43.05 19.82
N ALA A 556 17.76 -42.65 19.88
CA ALA A 556 18.74 -43.11 20.85
C ALA A 556 19.32 -41.94 21.64
N VAL A 557 19.79 -42.20 22.85
CA VAL A 557 20.41 -41.20 23.73
C VAL A 557 21.86 -41.56 24.01
N THR A 558 22.70 -40.54 24.10
CA THR A 558 24.04 -40.62 24.70
C THR A 558 24.18 -39.58 25.81
N TYR A 559 24.96 -39.91 26.83
CA TYR A 559 25.30 -39.00 27.94
C TYR A 559 26.75 -38.53 27.79
N PRO A 560 27.08 -37.31 28.27
CA PRO A 560 28.48 -36.88 28.35
C PRO A 560 29.30 -37.85 29.23
N SER A 561 30.57 -38.06 28.89
CA SER A 561 31.49 -38.90 29.68
C SER A 561 32.03 -38.19 30.94
N ASP A 562 31.99 -36.86 30.94
CA ASP A 562 32.55 -36.02 32.00
C ASP A 562 31.46 -35.13 32.62
N ILE A 563 31.61 -34.81 33.91
CA ILE A 563 30.73 -33.86 34.61
C ILE A 563 31.09 -32.45 34.15
N ALA A 564 30.08 -31.67 33.74
CA ALA A 564 30.28 -30.34 33.17
C ALA A 564 30.88 -29.31 34.15
N TYR A 565 30.67 -29.49 35.46
CA TYR A 565 31.02 -28.54 36.51
C TYR A 565 32.04 -29.10 37.51
N VAL A 566 32.93 -28.25 37.98
CA VAL A 566 33.90 -28.55 39.05
C VAL A 566 33.35 -28.12 40.43
N HIS A 567 33.94 -28.64 41.51
CA HIS A 567 33.40 -28.45 42.87
C HIS A 567 33.30 -26.98 43.33
N SER A 568 34.07 -26.06 42.73
CA SER A 568 33.98 -24.61 43.01
C SER A 568 32.74 -23.94 42.41
N GLU A 569 31.99 -24.62 41.54
CA GLU A 569 30.79 -24.14 40.85
C GLU A 569 29.51 -24.72 41.49
N GLN A 570 29.47 -24.74 42.84
CA GLN A 570 28.50 -25.53 43.62
C GLN A 570 27.03 -25.27 43.27
N LYS A 571 26.65 -24.01 42.97
CA LYS A 571 25.29 -23.64 42.55
C LYS A 571 24.88 -24.40 41.27
N TYR A 572 25.71 -24.39 40.24
CA TYR A 572 25.44 -25.06 38.97
C TYR A 572 25.58 -26.58 39.08
N LEU A 573 26.51 -27.06 39.91
CA LEU A 573 26.67 -28.49 40.16
C LEU A 573 25.45 -29.10 40.85
N GLU A 574 24.86 -28.42 41.83
CA GLU A 574 23.63 -28.89 42.51
C GLU A 574 22.43 -28.90 41.57
N GLU A 575 22.25 -27.84 40.78
CA GLU A 575 21.17 -27.72 39.78
C GLU A 575 21.30 -28.77 38.67
N TYR A 576 22.49 -28.88 38.07
CA TYR A 576 22.81 -29.86 37.03
C TYR A 576 22.59 -31.30 37.51
N ASN A 577 23.05 -31.65 38.72
CA ASN A 577 22.83 -32.99 39.28
C ASN A 577 21.35 -33.26 39.57
N GLY A 578 20.59 -32.24 39.98
CA GLY A 578 19.14 -32.35 40.12
C GLY A 578 18.47 -32.69 38.78
N MET A 579 18.83 -31.96 37.73
CA MET A 579 18.31 -32.17 36.38
C MET A 579 18.68 -33.55 35.81
N LEU A 580 19.89 -34.07 36.09
CA LEU A 580 20.24 -35.44 35.68
C LEU A 580 19.23 -36.50 36.18
N GLY A 581 18.59 -36.25 37.33
CA GLY A 581 17.57 -37.12 37.91
C GLY A 581 16.24 -37.16 37.13
N ASP A 582 15.90 -36.09 36.42
CA ASP A 582 14.62 -35.96 35.68
C ASP A 582 14.71 -36.56 34.26
N ILE A 583 15.93 -36.77 33.74
CA ILE A 583 16.14 -37.25 32.37
C ILE A 583 15.36 -38.53 32.04
N PRO A 584 15.31 -39.58 32.89
CA PRO A 584 14.57 -40.79 32.55
C PRO A 584 13.08 -40.55 32.26
N GLU A 585 12.44 -39.61 32.97
CA GLU A 585 11.03 -39.26 32.75
C GLU A 585 10.86 -38.49 31.45
N ILE A 586 11.74 -37.52 31.19
CA ILE A 586 11.79 -36.76 29.93
C ILE A 586 11.93 -37.71 28.73
N LEU A 587 12.88 -38.64 28.76
CA LEU A 587 13.09 -39.59 27.67
C LEU A 587 11.91 -40.56 27.49
N SER A 588 11.15 -40.85 28.55
CA SER A 588 9.94 -41.69 28.47
C SER A 588 8.73 -40.96 27.87
N SER A 589 8.78 -39.63 27.78
CA SER A 589 7.70 -38.81 27.23
C SER A 589 7.64 -38.77 25.70
N ILE A 590 8.59 -39.40 25.01
CA ILE A 590 8.68 -39.34 23.55
C ILE A 590 7.42 -39.91 22.90
N GLN A 591 6.74 -39.08 22.13
CA GLN A 591 5.55 -39.45 21.36
C GLN A 591 5.57 -38.83 19.97
N ARG A 592 4.92 -39.48 19.00
CA ARG A 592 4.64 -38.87 17.69
C ARG A 592 3.65 -37.73 17.87
N SER A 593 3.94 -36.58 17.29
CA SER A 593 2.96 -35.52 17.12
C SER A 593 2.10 -35.90 15.90
N PHE A 594 0.78 -36.04 16.02
CA PHE A 594 -0.08 -36.31 14.85
C PHE A 594 -0.60 -35.01 14.24
#